data_AF-A0A447XFZ8-F1
#
_entry.id   AF-A0A447XFZ8-F1
#
_cell.length_a   1.000
_cell.length_b   1.000
_cell.length_c   1.000
_cell.angle_alpha   90.00
_cell.angle_beta   90.00
_cell.angle_gamma   90.00
#
_symmetry.space_group_name_H-M   'P 1'
#
loop_
_entity.id
_entity.type
_entity.pdbx_description
1 polymer ?
#
loop_
_entity_poly.entity_id
_entity_poly.type
_entity_poly.pdbx_seq_one_letter_code
_entity_poly.pdbx_strand_id
1 'polypeptide(L)'
;MDVENHLYARKDIKQLGIAPMTSMFSCGTNERRMCDTIHPQIHDSDRLSMWRGNGEWICRPLNNPQKLQFNAYTDNNPKGLVYCNWIVISPIIRTLWLV
;
A
#
# COMPACT_ATOMS: atom_id res chain seq x y z
N MET A 1 6.98 4.54 16.67
CA MET A 1 6.17 3.78 17.63
C MET A 1 6.74 2.38 17.64
N ASP A 2 7.15 1.89 18.80
CA ASP A 2 7.62 0.52 18.95
C ASP A 2 6.42 -0.38 19.33
N VAL A 3 6.34 -1.58 18.75
CA VAL A 3 5.20 -2.48 18.91
C VAL A 3 5.72 -3.90 19.10
N GLU A 4 5.54 -4.43 20.30
CA GLU A 4 5.84 -5.82 20.66
C GLU A 4 4.55 -6.55 21.01
N ASN A 5 4.27 -7.68 20.35
CA ASN A 5 3.03 -8.45 20.54
C ASN A 5 3.31 -9.96 20.55
N HIS A 6 2.64 -10.68 21.46
CA HIS A 6 2.64 -12.15 21.50
C HIS A 6 1.24 -12.68 21.18
N LEU A 7 1.13 -13.57 20.20
CA LEU A 7 -0.14 -14.13 19.73
C LEU A 7 -0.28 -15.59 20.18
N TYR A 8 -1.38 -15.89 20.89
CA TYR A 8 -1.73 -17.25 21.31
C TYR A 8 -3.02 -17.70 20.63
N ALA A 9 -2.92 -18.58 19.63
CA ALA A 9 -4.08 -19.07 18.89
C ALA A 9 -4.87 -20.08 19.73
N ARG A 10 -6.17 -19.81 19.95
CA ARG A 10 -7.07 -20.72 20.69
C ARG A 10 -7.69 -21.83 19.83
N LYS A 11 -7.68 -21.64 18.50
CA LYS A 11 -8.22 -22.55 17.48
C LYS A 11 -7.38 -22.41 16.23
N ASP A 12 -7.48 -23.37 15.33
CA ASP A 12 -6.79 -23.34 14.04
C ASP A 12 -7.24 -22.12 13.22
N ILE A 13 -6.27 -21.31 12.79
CA ILE A 13 -6.49 -20.10 11.98
C ILE A 13 -6.04 -20.40 10.55
N LYS A 14 -6.95 -20.23 9.57
CA LYS A 14 -6.64 -20.47 8.15
C LYS A 14 -5.68 -19.44 7.55
N GLN A 15 -5.78 -18.18 7.98
CA GLN A 15 -4.94 -17.08 7.50
C GLN A 15 -4.73 -16.07 8.63
N LEU A 16 -3.47 -15.89 9.03
CA LEU A 16 -3.06 -14.93 10.05
C LEU A 16 -2.44 -13.70 9.37
N GLY A 17 -2.97 -12.51 9.64
CA GLY A 17 -2.38 -11.24 9.22
C GLY A 17 -1.52 -10.67 10.35
N ILE A 18 -0.25 -10.39 10.06
CA ILE A 18 0.67 -9.71 10.99
C ILE A 18 0.81 -8.26 10.52
N ALA A 19 0.69 -7.30 11.46
CA ALA A 19 0.71 -5.86 11.19
C ALA A 19 -0.27 -5.45 10.06
N PRO A 20 -1.58 -5.74 10.18
CA PRO A 20 -2.56 -5.32 9.19
C PRO A 20 -2.61 -3.79 9.14
N MET A 21 -2.74 -3.26 7.93
CA MET A 21 -2.92 -1.83 7.69
C MET A 21 -4.14 -1.65 6.78
N THR A 22 -4.95 -0.65 7.11
CA THR A 22 -6.15 -0.29 6.34
C THR A 22 -6.00 1.13 5.81
N SER A 23 -6.33 1.32 4.54
CA SER A 23 -6.34 2.62 3.88
C SER A 23 -7.56 2.70 2.97
N MET A 24 -7.96 3.91 2.58
CA MET A 24 -9.03 4.15 1.63
C MET A 24 -8.48 4.77 0.33
N PHE A 25 -8.97 4.30 -0.82
CA PHE A 25 -8.71 4.89 -2.13
C PHE A 25 -10.02 4.93 -2.92
N SER A 26 -10.49 6.12 -3.28
CA SER A 26 -11.72 6.31 -4.06
C SER A 26 -11.41 6.74 -5.49
N CYS A 27 -10.72 7.87 -5.65
CA CYS A 27 -10.22 8.32 -6.94
C CYS A 27 -8.86 9.02 -6.83
N GLY A 28 -8.10 8.97 -7.92
CA GLY A 28 -6.78 9.56 -7.99
C GLY A 28 -6.31 9.67 -9.44
N THR A 29 -5.08 10.13 -9.61
CA THR A 29 -4.48 10.36 -10.94
C THR A 29 -4.49 9.11 -11.82
N ASN A 30 -4.38 7.92 -11.24
CA ASN A 30 -4.35 6.64 -11.97
C ASN A 30 -5.74 6.24 -12.52
N GLU A 31 -6.83 6.63 -11.87
CA GLU A 31 -8.21 6.25 -12.23
C GLU A 31 -9.14 7.47 -12.15
N ARG A 32 -8.95 8.42 -13.07
CA ARG A 32 -9.76 9.65 -13.12
C ARG A 32 -11.18 9.44 -13.64
N ARG A 33 -11.46 8.31 -14.31
CA ARG A 33 -12.78 7.99 -14.89
C ARG A 33 -13.90 7.86 -13.87
N MET A 34 -13.60 7.60 -12.60
CA MET A 34 -14.61 7.49 -11.53
C MET A 34 -14.71 8.75 -10.65
N CYS A 35 -13.97 9.81 -10.96
CA CYS A 35 -13.87 11.00 -10.12
C CYS A 35 -14.76 12.14 -10.66
N ASP A 36 -16.07 12.02 -10.53
CA ASP A 36 -17.05 13.05 -10.93
C ASP A 36 -17.24 14.15 -9.87
N THR A 37 -16.24 14.36 -9.03
CA THR A 37 -16.28 15.35 -7.93
C THR A 37 -15.38 16.54 -8.22
N ILE A 38 -15.60 17.66 -7.52
CA ILE A 38 -14.76 18.86 -7.63
C ILE A 38 -13.31 18.62 -7.19
N HIS A 39 -13.07 17.59 -6.39
CA HIS A 39 -11.73 17.24 -5.91
C HIS A 39 -11.05 16.35 -6.93
N PRO A 40 -9.84 16.71 -7.39
CA PRO A 40 -9.14 15.93 -8.39
C PRO A 40 -8.71 14.55 -7.86
N GLN A 41 -8.54 14.39 -6.54
CA GLN A 41 -8.05 13.17 -5.90
C GLN A 41 -8.67 13.01 -4.51
N ILE A 42 -9.19 11.81 -4.21
CA ILE A 42 -9.82 11.43 -2.93
C ILE A 42 -9.29 10.06 -2.53
N HIS A 43 -8.30 10.05 -1.65
CA HIS A 43 -7.70 8.85 -1.07
C HIS A 43 -6.86 9.23 0.14
N ASP A 44 -6.68 8.29 1.06
CA ASP A 44 -5.74 8.44 2.18
C ASP A 44 -4.31 8.07 1.72
N SER A 45 -4.20 7.06 0.84
CA SER A 45 -2.93 6.59 0.27
C SER A 45 -3.07 6.31 -1.22
N ASP A 46 -1.99 6.52 -1.97
CA ASP A 46 -1.95 6.31 -3.43
C ASP A 46 -1.38 4.95 -3.82
N ARG A 47 -0.43 4.42 -3.03
CA ARG A 47 0.38 3.28 -3.41
C ARG A 47 0.69 2.39 -2.22
N LEU A 48 0.82 1.10 -2.48
CA LEU A 48 1.47 0.15 -1.60
C LEU A 48 2.95 0.05 -1.99
N SER A 49 3.83 0.45 -1.08
CA SER A 49 5.27 0.31 -1.20
C SER A 49 5.71 -0.91 -0.38
N MET A 50 6.49 -1.79 -1.00
CA MET A 50 7.03 -2.99 -0.37
C MET A 50 8.53 -3.02 -0.59
N TRP A 51 9.27 -3.22 0.49
CA TRP A 51 10.69 -3.49 0.44
C TRP A 51 10.94 -4.98 0.63
N ARG A 52 11.36 -5.62 -0.44
CA ARG A 52 11.55 -7.06 -0.46
C ARG A 52 12.85 -7.50 0.21
N GLY A 53 12.89 -8.76 0.63
CA GLY A 53 14.08 -9.38 1.22
C GLY A 53 15.28 -9.39 0.28
N ASN A 54 15.05 -9.49 -1.04
CA ASN A 54 16.08 -9.37 -2.07
C ASN A 54 16.63 -7.93 -2.26
N GLY A 55 16.09 -6.94 -1.54
CA GLY A 55 16.51 -5.55 -1.62
C GLY A 55 15.74 -4.70 -2.63
N GLU A 56 14.85 -5.29 -3.43
CA GLU A 56 14.06 -4.55 -4.42
C GLU A 56 12.92 -3.76 -3.76
N TRP A 57 12.65 -2.59 -4.32
CA TRP A 57 11.50 -1.76 -3.95
C TRP A 57 10.40 -1.92 -4.99
N ILE A 58 9.23 -2.34 -4.53
CA ILE A 58 8.05 -2.49 -5.38
C ILE A 58 7.01 -1.46 -4.96
N CYS A 59 6.60 -0.63 -5.91
CA CYS A 59 5.53 0.35 -5.72
C CYS A 59 4.33 -0.03 -6.58
N ARG A 60 3.23 -0.41 -5.95
CA ARG A 60 1.98 -0.73 -6.62
C ARG A 60 0.96 0.38 -6.39
N PRO A 61 0.43 1.03 -7.45
CA PRO A 61 -0.65 1.98 -7.28
C PRO A 61 -1.90 1.27 -6.78
N LEU A 62 -2.62 1.93 -5.87
CA LEU A 62 -3.95 1.53 -5.45
C LEU A 62 -4.96 1.92 -6.52
N ASN A 63 -5.86 0.99 -6.79
CA ASN A 63 -6.93 1.12 -7.76
C ASN A 63 -8.23 0.71 -7.08
N ASN A 64 -9.36 1.21 -7.56
CA ASN A 64 -10.69 0.90 -7.05
C ASN A 64 -11.48 0.05 -8.07
N PRO A 65 -11.22 -1.27 -8.16
CA PRO A 65 -11.91 -2.13 -9.11
C PRO A 65 -13.39 -2.31 -8.72
N GLN A 66 -14.26 -2.42 -9.72
CA GLN A 66 -15.70 -2.68 -9.50
C GLN A 66 -16.00 -4.02 -8.79
N LYS A 67 -15.04 -4.95 -8.77
CA LYS A 67 -15.13 -6.24 -8.10
C LYS A 67 -13.98 -6.38 -7.10
N LEU A 68 -14.23 -7.06 -5.98
CA LEU A 68 -13.21 -7.36 -4.98
C LEU A 68 -12.03 -8.10 -5.63
N GLN A 69 -10.83 -7.56 -5.45
CA GLN A 69 -9.59 -8.18 -5.92
C GLN A 69 -8.69 -8.50 -4.74
N PHE A 70 -8.02 -9.65 -4.84
CA PHE A 70 -7.02 -10.08 -3.87
C PHE A 70 -5.67 -10.21 -4.57
N ASN A 71 -4.68 -9.47 -4.09
CA ASN A 71 -3.32 -9.51 -4.59
C ASN A 71 -2.41 -10.10 -3.52
N ALA A 72 -1.70 -11.18 -3.87
CA ALA A 72 -0.71 -11.81 -3.00
C ALA A 72 0.69 -11.59 -3.56
N TYR A 73 1.61 -11.17 -2.69
CA TYR A 73 3.03 -11.01 -3.01
C TYR A 73 3.84 -11.95 -2.12
N THR A 74 4.39 -13.01 -2.71
CA THR A 74 5.27 -13.94 -2.01
C THR A 74 6.67 -13.35 -1.93
N ASP A 75 7.23 -13.31 -0.72
CA ASP A 75 8.60 -12.86 -0.48
C ASP A 75 9.22 -13.60 0.72
N ASN A 76 10.54 -13.72 0.74
CA ASN A 76 11.29 -14.33 1.83
C ASN A 76 11.96 -13.22 2.65
N ASN A 77 11.56 -13.08 3.93
CA ASN A 77 12.05 -12.05 4.85
C ASN A 77 11.86 -10.60 4.33
N PRO A 78 10.61 -10.13 4.16
CA PRO A 78 10.34 -8.76 3.73
C PRO A 78 10.88 -7.76 4.75
N LYS A 79 11.54 -6.71 4.28
CA LYS A 79 12.12 -5.67 5.15
C LYS A 79 11.09 -4.64 5.60
N GLY A 80 10.02 -4.44 4.82
CA GLY A 80 8.93 -3.55 5.21
C GLY A 80 7.83 -3.47 4.17
N LEU A 81 6.62 -3.15 4.65
CA LEU A 81 5.47 -2.81 3.82
C LEU A 81 4.86 -1.52 4.38
N VAL A 82 4.45 -0.61 3.49
CA VAL A 82 3.86 0.66 3.89
C VAL A 82 2.95 1.21 2.79
N TYR A 83 1.84 1.83 3.17
CA TYR A 83 1.05 2.64 2.25
C TYR A 83 1.64 4.05 2.16
N CYS A 84 1.87 4.53 0.94
CA CYS A 84 2.43 5.86 0.67
C CYS A 84 1.47 6.71 -0.14
N ASN A 85 1.45 8.01 0.16
CA ASN A 85 0.83 9.03 -0.67
C ASN A 85 1.92 9.75 -1.48
N TRP A 86 1.79 9.79 -2.81
CA TRP A 86 2.82 10.35 -3.68
C TRP A 86 2.73 11.87 -3.79
N ILE A 87 1.56 12.46 -3.56
CA ILE A 87 1.34 13.92 -3.64
C ILE A 87 2.12 14.68 -2.56
N VAL A 88 2.41 14.03 -1.43
CA VAL A 88 3.18 14.63 -0.32
C VAL A 88 4.70 14.55 -0.58
N ILE A 89 5.14 13.79 -1.60
CA ILE A 89 6.54 13.73 -2.02
C ILE A 89 6.81 14.91 -2.95
N SER A 90 7.31 16.00 -2.36
CA SER A 90 7.78 17.22 -3.03
C SER A 90 8.51 16.93 -4.36
N PRO A 91 8.37 17.80 -5.40
CA PRO A 91 9.09 17.66 -6.67
C PRO A 91 10.62 17.50 -6.53
N ILE A 92 11.18 17.86 -5.37
CA ILE A 92 12.61 17.70 -5.02
C ILE A 92 13.05 16.22 -4.97
N ILE A 93 12.18 15.30 -4.52
CA ILE A 93 12.53 13.86 -4.42
C ILE A 93 12.31 13.15 -5.76
N ARG A 94 11.57 13.76 -6.69
CA ARG A 94 11.24 13.19 -8.02
C ARG A 94 12.49 12.93 -8.86
N THR A 95 13.55 13.70 -8.67
CA THR A 95 14.82 13.57 -9.41
C THR A 95 15.73 12.48 -8.83
N LEU A 96 15.56 12.11 -7.55
CA LEU A 96 16.48 11.17 -6.89
C LEU A 96 16.14 9.69 -7.11
N TRP A 97 14.94 9.37 -7.59
CA TRP A 97 14.47 7.99 -7.81
C TRP A 97 14.43 7.57 -9.29
N LEU A 98 14.88 8.45 -10.20
CA LEU A 98 14.99 8.19 -11.64
C LEU A 98 16.43 7.96 -12.11
N VAL A 99 17.38 7.80 -11.17
CA VAL A 99 18.77 7.37 -11.43
C VAL A 99 19.03 6.08 -10.68
#